data_AF-A0AAV3ZV52-F1
#
_entry.id   AF-A0AAV3ZV52-F1
#
_cell.length_a   1.000
_cell.length_b   1.000
_cell.length_c   1.000
_cell.angle_alpha   90.00
_cell.angle_beta   90.00
_cell.angle_gamma   90.00
#
_symmetry.space_group_name_H-M   'P 1'
#
loop_
_entity.id
_entity.type
_entity.pdbx_description
1 polymer ?
#
loop_
_entity_poly.entity_id
_entity_poly.type
_entity_poly.pdbx_seq_one_letter_code
_entity_poly.pdbx_strand_id
1 'polypeptide(L)' 'MSTFDQLCKRSNALTKAISEDTGVNQTLVLNLYQYARQLSAPGTPDKVDEMIFMAQLAKYFGITSKFHLHLIYECKS' A
#
# COMPACT_ATOMS: atom_id res chain seq x y z
N MET A 1 1.48 -21.90 5.09
CA MET A 1 0.98 -21.72 3.71
C MET A 1 -0.55 -21.56 3.61
N SER A 2 -1.36 -21.95 4.61
CA SER A 2 -2.84 -21.85 4.55
C SER A 2 -3.41 -20.43 4.56
N THR A 3 -2.67 -19.43 5.04
CA THR A 3 -3.13 -18.04 5.16
C THR A 3 -3.24 -17.32 3.81
N PHE A 4 -2.35 -17.62 2.87
CA PHE A 4 -2.36 -16.98 1.54
C PHE A 4 -3.57 -17.44 0.72
N ASP A 5 -3.84 -18.74 0.68
CA ASP A 5 -4.99 -19.30 -0.05
C ASP A 5 -6.32 -18.83 0.51
N GLN A 6 -6.41 -18.66 1.84
CA GLN A 6 -7.60 -18.10 2.49
C GLN A 6 -7.81 -16.62 2.13
N LEU A 7 -6.73 -15.84 2.02
CA LEU A 7 -6.79 -14.44 1.57
C LEU A 7 -7.22 -14.32 0.11
N CYS A 8 -6.72 -15.20 -0.76
CA CYS A 8 -7.14 -15.28 -2.16
C CYS A 8 -8.62 -15.64 -2.29
N LYS A 9 -9.10 -16.63 -1.53
CA LYS A 9 -10.53 -17.01 -1.50
C LYS A 9 -11.43 -15.87 -1.03
N ARG A 10 -11.07 -15.15 0.04
CA ARG A 10 -11.85 -14.00 0.53
C ARG A 10 -11.87 -12.85 -0.45
N SER A 11 -10.72 -12.53 -1.06
CA SER A 11 -10.66 -11.45 -2.05
C SER A 11 -11.52 -11.79 -3.26
N ASN A 12 -11.42 -13.01 -3.80
CA ASN A 12 -12.22 -13.44 -4.96
C ASN A 12 -13.73 -13.44 -4.68
N ALA A 13 -14.15 -13.86 -3.48
CA ALA A 13 -15.55 -13.81 -3.08
C ALA A 13 -16.08 -12.37 -3.02
N LEU A 14 -15.29 -11.44 -2.48
CA LEU A 14 -15.66 -10.04 -2.35
C LEU A 14 -15.72 -9.34 -3.70
N THR A 15 -14.74 -9.60 -4.57
CA THR A 15 -14.73 -9.09 -5.95
C THR A 15 -15.91 -9.62 -6.76
N LYS A 16 -16.26 -10.90 -6.58
CA LYS A 16 -17.41 -11.51 -7.27
C LYS A 16 -18.73 -10.85 -6.83
N ALA A 17 -18.92 -10.65 -5.53
CA ALA A 17 -20.12 -9.97 -5.00
C ALA A 17 -20.26 -8.55 -5.55
N ILE A 18 -19.18 -7.76 -5.59
CA ILE A 18 -19.20 -6.40 -6.13
C ILE A 18 -19.46 -6.40 -7.65
N SER A 19 -18.90 -7.37 -8.37
CA SER A 19 -19.12 -7.53 -9.81
C SER A 19 -20.59 -7.85 -10.14
N GLU A 20 -21.22 -8.73 -9.36
CA GLU A 20 -22.63 -9.09 -9.51
C GLU A 20 -23.55 -7.89 -9.19
N ASP A 21 -23.21 -7.09 -8.18
CA ASP A 21 -24.03 -5.96 -7.72
C ASP A 21 -23.91 -4.73 -8.65
N THR A 22 -22.74 -4.50 -9.24
CA THR A 22 -22.47 -3.33 -10.10
C THR A 22 -22.56 -3.62 -11.61
N GLY A 23 -22.64 -4.89 -12.00
CA GLY A 23 -22.56 -5.31 -13.41
C GLY A 23 -21.19 -5.07 -14.06
N VAL A 24 -20.19 -4.66 -13.29
CA VAL A 24 -18.83 -4.39 -13.76
C VAL A 24 -18.06 -5.71 -13.85
N ASN A 25 -17.24 -5.87 -14.89
CA ASN A 25 -16.41 -7.05 -15.10
C ASN A 25 -15.56 -7.37 -13.85
N GLN A 26 -15.64 -8.60 -13.36
CA GLN A 26 -14.94 -9.08 -12.17
C GLN A 26 -13.43 -8.82 -12.20
N THR A 27 -12.79 -8.93 -13.37
CA THR A 27 -11.35 -8.65 -13.54
C THR A 27 -11.03 -7.18 -13.29
N LEU A 28 -11.91 -6.27 -13.74
CA LEU A 28 -11.76 -4.84 -13.50
C LEU A 28 -11.91 -4.53 -12.01
N VAL A 29 -12.90 -5.13 -11.36
CA VAL A 29 -13.12 -4.99 -9.90
C VAL A 29 -11.92 -5.54 -9.12
N LEU A 30 -11.32 -6.65 -9.57
CA LEU A 30 -10.15 -7.24 -8.92
C LEU A 30 -8.95 -6.29 -9.00
N ASN A 31 -8.71 -5.72 -10.18
CA ASN A 31 -7.62 -4.78 -10.41
C ASN A 31 -7.80 -3.51 -9.57
N LEU A 32 -9.02 -2.98 -9.51
CA LEU A 32 -9.35 -1.82 -8.66
C LEU A 32 -9.17 -2.14 -7.17
N TYR A 33 -9.61 -3.32 -6.72
CA TYR A 33 -9.42 -3.76 -5.33
C TYR A 33 -7.94 -3.92 -4.97
N GLN A 34 -7.12 -4.51 -5.86
CA GLN A 34 -5.68 -4.64 -5.64
C GLN A 34 -4.98 -3.28 -5.62
N TYR A 35 -5.37 -2.37 -6.53
CA TYR A 35 -4.86 -1.01 -6.56
C TYR A 35 -5.25 -0.25 -5.29
N ALA A 36 -6.51 -0.31 -4.87
CA ALA A 36 -6.99 0.32 -3.65
C ALA A 36 -6.29 -0.22 -2.38
N ARG A 37 -5.90 -1.49 -2.36
CA ARG A 37 -5.08 -2.06 -1.27
C ARG A 37 -3.64 -1.54 -1.24
N GLN A 38 -3.13 -1.04 -2.36
CA GLN A 38 -1.82 -0.38 -2.44
C GLN A 38 -1.91 1.10 -2.09
N LEU A 39 -3.10 1.70 -2.19
CA LEU A 39 -3.34 3.06 -1.75
C LEU A 39 -3.29 3.14 -0.22
N SER A 40 -2.61 4.17 0.26
CA SER A 40 -2.60 4.53 1.67
C SER A 40 -4.01 4.89 2.12
N ALA A 41 -4.39 4.51 3.34
CA ALA A 41 -5.72 4.78 3.86
C ALA A 41 -6.00 6.30 3.84
N PRO A 42 -7.24 6.73 3.54
CA PRO A 42 -7.57 8.15 3.55
C PRO A 42 -7.26 8.75 4.93
N GLY A 43 -6.42 9.79 4.95
CA GLY A 43 -5.95 10.43 6.19
C GLY A 43 -4.58 9.94 6.70
N THR A 44 -4.00 8.90 6.10
CA THR A 44 -2.58 8.56 6.32
C THR A 44 -1.71 9.13 5.20
N PRO A 45 -0.58 9.79 5.52
CA PRO A 45 0.34 10.26 4.49
C PRO A 45 0.81 9.06 3.65
N ASP A 46 0.91 9.26 2.34
CA ASP A 46 1.41 8.21 1.47
C ASP A 46 2.83 7.82 1.93
N LYS A 47 3.17 6.53 1.87
CA LYS A 47 4.55 6.09 2.16
C LYS A 47 5.55 6.80 1.26
N VAL A 48 5.12 7.11 0.04
CA VAL A 48 5.90 7.91 -0.91
C VAL A 48 6.14 9.32 -0.38
N ASP A 49 5.10 9.99 0.14
CA ASP A 49 5.21 11.33 0.72
C ASP A 49 6.08 11.35 1.98
N GLU A 50 5.94 10.34 2.86
CA GLU A 50 6.83 10.19 4.02
C GLU A 50 8.29 10.00 3.58
N MET A 51 8.56 9.17 2.56
CA MET A 51 9.91 8.99 2.03
C MET A 51 10.47 10.27 1.41
N ILE A 52 9.66 11.04 0.69
CA ILE A 52 10.06 12.33 0.11
C ILE A 52 10.39 13.32 1.22
N PHE A 53 9.54 13.43 2.24
CA PHE A 53 9.76 14.31 3.39
C PHE A 53 11.07 13.95 4.11
N MET A 54 11.30 12.66 4.36
CA MET A 54 12.51 12.16 5.00
C MET A 54 13.76 12.41 4.16
N ALA A 55 13.68 12.25 2.84
CA ALA A 55 14.78 12.55 1.93
C ALA A 55 15.11 14.05 1.91
N GLN A 56 14.08 14.91 1.93
CA GLN A 56 14.27 16.37 2.04
C GLN A 56 14.91 16.75 3.38
N LEU A 57 14.45 16.18 4.48
CA LEU A 57 14.98 16.41 5.82
C LEU A 57 16.45 15.96 5.91
N ALA A 58 16.77 14.77 5.41
CA ALA A 58 18.14 14.29 5.33
C ALA A 58 19.03 15.21 4.48
N LYS A 59 18.54 15.71 3.35
CA LYS A 59 19.25 16.69 2.53
C LYS A 59 19.55 17.98 3.32
N TYR A 60 18.58 18.51 4.06
CA TYR A 60 18.76 19.73 4.86
C TYR A 60 19.78 19.55 5.99
N PHE A 61 19.82 18.39 6.63
CA PHE A 61 20.77 18.09 7.70
C PHE A 61 22.10 17.49 7.21
N GLY A 62 22.33 17.43 5.90
CA GLY A 62 23.56 16.89 5.31
C GLY A 62 23.75 15.37 5.50
N ILE A 63 22.67 14.64 5.76
CA ILE A 63 22.68 13.18 5.88
C ILE A 63 22.76 12.59 4.47
N THR A 64 23.96 12.19 4.06
CA THR A 64 24.24 11.59 2.75
C THR A 64 24.19 10.07 2.76
N SER A 65 24.17 9.47 3.95
CA SER A 65 24.20 8.02 4.12
C SER A 65 22.81 7.41 4.00
N LYS A 66 22.62 6.57 2.98
CA LYS A 66 21.39 5.79 2.77
C LYS A 66 21.04 4.90 3.98
N PHE A 67 22.05 4.44 4.72
CA PHE A 67 21.85 3.64 5.93
C PHE A 67 21.17 4.44 7.06
N HIS A 68 21.52 5.72 7.22
CA HIS A 68 20.89 6.58 8.22
C HIS A 68 19.42 6.88 7.89
N LEU A 69 19.11 7.07 6.61
CA LEU A 69 17.73 7.21 6.15
C LEU A 69 16.87 5.97 6.46
N HIS A 70 17.43 4.77 6.27
CA HIS A 70 16.78 3.51 6.62
C HIS A 70 16.54 3.38 8.13
N LEU A 71 17.53 3.72 8.96
CA LEU A 71 17.40 3.68 10.42
C LEU A 71 16.29 4.62 10.93
N ILE A 72 16.19 5.85 10.40
CA ILE A 72 15.15 6.78 10.85
C ILE A 72 13.76 6.30 10.39
N TYR A 73 13.68 5.63 9.23
CA TYR A 73 12.43 5.04 8.76
C TYR A 73 12.00 3.83 9.61
N GLU A 74 12.94 2.95 9.98
CA GLU A 74 12.66 1.74 10.77
C GLU A 74 12.37 2.05 12.25
N CYS A 75 12.92 3.12 12.83
CA CYS A 75 12.62 3.56 14.20
C CYS A 75 11.17 3.99 14.44
N LYS A 76 10.35 4.12 13.39
CA LYS A 76 8.94 4.53 13.49
C LYS A 76 7.98 3.33 13.59
N SER A 77 8.47 2.11 13.39
CA SER A 77 7.73 0.84 13.54
C SER A 77 7.71 0.34 14.98
#